data_AF-A0AA46H0S9-F1
#
_entry.id   AF-A0AA46H0S9-F1
#
_cell.length_a   1.000
_cell.length_b   1.000
_cell.length_c   1.000
_cell.angle_alpha   90.00
_cell.angle_beta   90.00
_cell.angle_gamma   90.00
#
_symmetry.space_group_name_H-M   'P 1'
#
loop_
_entity.id
_entity.type
_entity.pdbx_description
1 polymer ?
#
loop_
_entity_poly.entity_id
_entity_poly.type
_entity_poly.pdbx_seq_one_letter_code
_entity_poly.pdbx_strand_id
1 'polypeptide(L)'
;MNHPPHDPVPESVRGELERLITRWASLPYDQALACVQDVWELATSVAASDPTHRDTVPALEESCAVTPAAVMQVLTAVIYDQCAAHTDKDARDQAASQICAQLSELRSGLPSNMLPLGQ
;
A
#
# COMPACT_ATOMS: atom_id res chain seq x y z
N MET A 1 -32.95 7.33 -6.29
CA MET A 1 -32.17 6.78 -5.16
C MET A 1 -30.72 7.14 -5.40
N ASN A 2 -30.17 8.10 -4.67
CA ASN A 2 -28.74 8.42 -4.70
C ASN A 2 -28.04 7.34 -3.87
N HIS A 3 -27.47 6.32 -4.52
CA HIS A 3 -26.47 5.50 -3.85
C HIS A 3 -25.27 6.43 -3.61
N PRO A 4 -24.78 6.60 -2.37
CA PRO A 4 -23.51 7.31 -2.19
C PRO A 4 -22.47 6.61 -3.05
N PRO A 5 -21.50 7.33 -3.64
CA PRO A 5 -20.40 6.70 -4.35
C PRO A 5 -19.77 5.70 -3.39
N HIS A 6 -20.03 4.42 -3.64
CA HIS A 6 -19.66 3.36 -2.73
C HIS A 6 -18.16 3.27 -2.88
N ASP A 7 -17.46 3.77 -1.87
CA ASP A 7 -16.01 3.71 -1.91
C ASP A 7 -15.61 2.24 -2.07
N PRO A 8 -14.83 1.91 -3.10
CA PRO A 8 -14.46 0.52 -3.33
C PRO A 8 -13.60 0.03 -2.18
N VAL A 9 -12.83 0.91 -1.54
CA VAL A 9 -11.93 0.58 -0.43
C VAL A 9 -12.70 0.56 0.89
N PRO A 10 -12.68 -0.58 1.61
CA PRO A 10 -13.29 -0.66 2.94
C PRO A 10 -12.58 0.27 3.93
N GLU A 11 -13.33 0.79 4.90
CA GLU A 11 -12.82 1.74 5.91
C GLU A 11 -11.62 1.19 6.69
N SER A 12 -11.60 -0.12 6.98
CA SER A 12 -10.47 -0.77 7.66
C SER A 12 -9.17 -0.66 6.87
N VAL A 13 -9.22 -0.91 5.56
CA VAL A 13 -8.06 -0.83 4.66
C VAL A 13 -7.61 0.62 4.53
N ARG A 14 -8.55 1.54 4.33
CA ARG A 14 -8.28 2.98 4.29
C ARG A 14 -7.58 3.46 5.55
N GLY A 15 -8.13 3.14 6.72
CA GLY A 15 -7.58 3.58 7.99
C GLY A 15 -6.15 3.08 8.21
N GLU A 16 -5.85 1.84 7.80
CA GLU A 16 -4.48 1.32 7.91
C GLU A 16 -3.54 1.91 6.86
N LEU A 17 -4.02 2.15 5.64
CA LEU A 17 -3.27 2.83 4.59
C LEU A 17 -2.91 4.27 4.99
N GLU A 18 -3.86 5.03 5.53
CA GLU A 18 -3.61 6.40 6.01
C GLU A 18 -2.57 6.42 7.15
N ARG A 19 -2.63 5.45 8.06
CA ARG A 19 -1.62 5.30 9.13
C ARG A 19 -0.25 4.96 8.57
N LEU A 20 -0.18 4.09 7.57
CA LEU A 20 1.06 3.76 6.88
C LEU A 20 1.64 5.00 6.18
N ILE A 21 0.83 5.72 5.40
CA ILE A 21 1.23 6.94 4.70
C ILE A 21 1.73 8.00 5.68
N THR A 22 0.99 8.23 6.77
CA THR A 22 1.38 9.21 7.80
C THR A 22 2.72 8.85 8.45
N ARG A 23 2.91 7.56 8.76
CA ARG A 23 4.16 7.08 9.32
C ARG A 23 5.32 7.18 8.34
N TRP A 24 5.09 6.80 7.09
CA TRP A 24 6.05 6.91 6.00
C TRP A 24 6.49 8.35 5.74
N ALA A 25 5.53 9.28 5.71
CA ALA A 25 5.81 10.70 5.54
C ALA A 25 6.61 11.30 6.70
N SER A 26 6.60 10.65 7.87
CA SER A 26 7.39 11.04 9.04
C SER A 26 8.80 10.44 9.04
N LEU A 27 9.12 9.51 8.13
CA LEU A 27 10.44 8.90 8.04
C LEU A 27 11.43 9.84 7.34
N PRO A 28 12.71 9.86 7.78
CA PRO A 28 13.74 10.51 6.99
C PRO A 28 13.90 9.78 5.65
N TYR A 29 14.22 10.55 4.60
CA TYR A 29 14.26 10.06 3.22
C TYR A 29 15.14 8.81 3.04
N ASP A 30 16.29 8.74 3.73
CA ASP A 30 17.21 7.60 3.68
C ASP A 30 16.58 6.30 4.21
N GLN A 31 15.84 6.38 5.32
CA GLN A 31 15.11 5.23 5.87
C GLN A 31 13.93 4.85 4.99
N ALA A 32 13.21 5.83 4.45
CA ALA A 32 12.13 5.58 3.51
C ALA A 32 12.67 4.88 2.25
N LEU A 33 13.83 5.30 1.74
CA LEU A 33 14.51 4.69 0.60
C LEU A 33 14.93 3.24 0.90
N ALA A 34 15.44 2.95 2.10
CA ALA A 34 15.77 1.59 2.51
C ALA A 34 14.52 0.67 2.56
N CYS A 35 13.35 1.22 2.86
CA CYS A 35 12.09 0.48 2.87
C CYS A 35 11.39 0.42 1.50
N VAL A 36 11.84 1.16 0.48
CA VAL A 36 11.17 1.21 -0.83
C VAL A 36 10.97 -0.18 -1.43
N GLN A 37 11.99 -1.04 -1.34
CA GLN A 37 11.92 -2.40 -1.89
C GLN A 37 10.83 -3.24 -1.21
N ASP A 38 10.72 -3.16 0.11
CA ASP A 38 9.73 -3.89 0.90
C ASP A 38 8.29 -3.46 0.54
N VAL A 39 8.06 -2.14 0.42
CA VAL A 39 6.77 -1.59 -0.02
C VAL A 39 6.46 -2.00 -1.47
N TRP A 40 7.49 -2.05 -2.32
CA TRP A 40 7.37 -2.44 -3.72
C TRP A 40 6.99 -3.92 -3.89
N GLU A 41 7.65 -4.80 -3.13
CA GLU A 41 7.32 -6.23 -3.11
C GLU A 41 5.88 -6.44 -2.62
N LEU A 42 5.44 -5.68 -1.62
CA LEU A 42 4.04 -5.71 -1.20
C LEU A 42 3.08 -5.28 -2.32
N ALA A 43 3.34 -4.15 -2.97
CA ALA A 43 2.50 -3.68 -4.08
C ALA A 43 2.45 -4.72 -5.22
N THR A 44 3.57 -5.36 -5.52
CA THR A 44 3.66 -6.46 -6.50
C THR A 44 2.84 -7.66 -6.05
N SER A 45 2.91 -8.06 -4.79
CA SER A 45 2.18 -9.19 -4.22
C SER A 45 0.66 -8.96 -4.24
N VAL A 46 0.21 -7.74 -3.90
CA VAL A 46 -1.20 -7.36 -3.98
C VAL A 46 -1.68 -7.37 -5.43
N ALA A 47 -0.92 -6.79 -6.36
CA ALA A 47 -1.27 -6.81 -7.78
C ALA A 47 -1.24 -8.23 -8.38
N ALA A 48 -0.33 -9.10 -7.94
CA ALA A 48 -0.26 -10.49 -8.39
C ALA A 48 -1.47 -11.33 -7.97
N SER A 49 -2.23 -10.87 -6.96
CA SER A 49 -3.45 -11.51 -6.53
C SER A 49 -4.62 -11.31 -7.50
N ASP A 50 -4.50 -10.39 -8.48
CA ASP A 50 -5.47 -10.23 -9.56
C ASP A 50 -4.79 -10.21 -10.95
N PRO A 51 -5.12 -11.14 -11.87
CA PRO A 51 -4.48 -11.25 -13.16
C PRO A 51 -4.72 -10.04 -14.08
N THR A 52 -5.73 -9.21 -13.79
CA THR A 52 -6.09 -8.02 -14.58
C THR A 52 -5.12 -6.86 -14.34
N HIS A 53 -4.41 -6.84 -13.21
CA HIS A 53 -3.54 -5.73 -12.80
C HIS A 53 -2.04 -6.10 -12.79
N ARG A 54 -1.70 -7.27 -13.34
CA ARG A 54 -0.34 -7.78 -13.45
C ARG A 54 0.60 -6.83 -14.21
N ASP A 55 0.08 -6.02 -15.12
CA ASP A 55 0.86 -5.05 -15.92
C ASP A 55 1.09 -3.69 -15.22
N THR A 56 0.32 -3.38 -14.16
CA THR A 56 0.36 -2.05 -13.52
C THR A 56 1.66 -1.83 -12.73
N VAL A 57 2.17 -2.86 -12.08
CA VAL A 57 3.39 -2.79 -11.26
C VAL A 57 4.70 -2.86 -12.07
N PRO A 58 4.90 -3.81 -13.00
CA PRO A 58 6.17 -3.92 -13.74
C PRO A 58 6.50 -2.69 -14.60
N ALA A 59 5.50 -1.98 -15.15
CA ALA A 59 5.71 -0.76 -15.94
C ALA A 59 6.39 0.39 -15.15
N LEU A 60 6.23 0.38 -13.82
CA LEU A 60 6.79 1.39 -12.93
C LEU A 60 8.18 1.00 -12.39
N GLU A 61 8.56 -0.29 -12.40
CA GLU A 61 9.93 -0.74 -12.06
C GLU A 61 10.94 -0.36 -13.17
N GLU A 62 10.54 -0.53 -14.44
CA GLU A 62 11.36 -0.16 -15.60
C GLU A 62 11.62 1.35 -15.68
N SER A 63 10.76 2.15 -15.06
CA SER A 63 10.98 3.58 -14.88
C SER A 63 11.89 3.81 -13.68
N CYS A 64 13.22 3.74 -13.90
CA CYS A 64 14.39 3.91 -13.00
C CYS A 64 14.38 5.01 -11.89
N ALA A 65 13.24 5.59 -11.51
CA ALA A 65 13.05 6.62 -10.49
C ALA A 65 12.01 6.19 -9.44
N VAL A 66 12.18 5.01 -8.83
CA VAL A 66 11.37 4.61 -7.67
C VAL A 66 11.77 5.47 -6.47
N THR A 67 11.07 6.59 -6.29
CA THR A 67 11.20 7.43 -5.10
C THR A 67 10.30 6.92 -3.98
N PRO A 68 10.62 7.20 -2.71
CA PRO A 68 9.76 6.86 -1.57
C PRO A 68 8.32 7.39 -1.69
N ALA A 69 8.14 8.54 -2.35
CA ALA A 69 6.82 9.10 -2.59
C ALA A 69 6.09 8.35 -3.73
N ALA A 70 6.81 7.99 -4.80
CA ALA A 70 6.24 7.24 -5.92
C ALA A 70 5.74 5.86 -5.48
N VAL A 71 6.54 5.10 -4.73
CA VAL A 71 6.13 3.75 -4.29
C VAL A 71 4.86 3.78 -3.43
N MET A 72 4.69 4.81 -2.59
CA MET A 72 3.49 4.95 -1.77
C MET A 72 2.23 5.27 -2.60
N GLN A 73 2.38 6.06 -3.67
CA GLN A 73 1.29 6.30 -4.62
C GLN A 73 0.93 5.04 -5.40
N VAL A 74 1.93 4.24 -5.79
CA VAL A 74 1.70 2.95 -6.47
C VAL A 74 0.96 1.98 -5.56
N LEU A 75 1.41 1.82 -4.31
CA LEU A 75 0.72 0.97 -3.32
C LEU A 75 -0.74 1.41 -3.15
N THR A 76 -0.99 2.72 -3.00
CA THR A 76 -2.34 3.28 -2.86
C THR A 76 -3.21 2.96 -4.07
N ALA A 77 -2.68 3.14 -5.28
CA ALA A 77 -3.39 2.85 -6.52
C ALA A 77 -3.72 1.36 -6.65
N VAL A 78 -2.74 0.47 -6.42
CA VAL A 78 -2.93 -0.99 -6.49
C VAL A 78 -3.98 -1.46 -5.48
N ILE A 79 -3.99 -0.94 -4.25
CA ILE A 79 -5.00 -1.29 -3.25
C ILE A 79 -6.39 -0.84 -3.69
N TYR A 80 -6.50 0.37 -4.23
CA TYR A 80 -7.78 0.90 -4.72
C TYR A 80 -8.32 0.06 -5.86
N ASP A 81 -7.46 -0.28 -6.82
CA ASP A 81 -7.76 -1.08 -7.99
C ASP A 81 -8.16 -2.51 -7.61
N GLN A 82 -7.42 -3.14 -6.70
CA GLN A 82 -7.76 -4.44 -6.13
C GLN A 82 -9.13 -4.41 -5.44
N CYS A 83 -9.40 -3.40 -4.62
CA CYS A 83 -10.71 -3.27 -3.95
C CYS A 83 -11.85 -2.98 -4.93
N ALA A 84 -11.58 -2.29 -6.05
CA ALA A 84 -12.55 -1.99 -7.08
C ALA A 84 -12.86 -3.20 -7.99
N ALA A 85 -11.92 -4.12 -8.18
CA ALA A 85 -12.12 -5.33 -8.99
C ALA A 85 -13.09 -6.32 -8.35
N HIS A 86 -13.13 -6.43 -7.02
CA HIS A 86 -14.02 -7.36 -6.33
C HIS A 86 -15.45 -6.84 -6.26
N THR A 87 -16.28 -7.30 -7.20
CA THR A 87 -17.73 -7.01 -7.20
C THR A 87 -18.48 -7.86 -6.17
N ASP A 88 -17.92 -9.01 -5.79
CA ASP A 88 -18.44 -9.88 -4.74
C ASP A 88 -18.02 -9.38 -3.35
N LYS A 89 -18.97 -9.34 -2.41
CA LYS A 89 -18.75 -8.77 -1.08
C LYS A 89 -17.83 -9.64 -0.22
N ASP A 90 -17.96 -10.97 -0.29
CA ASP A 90 -17.17 -11.91 0.51
C ASP A 90 -15.71 -11.91 0.03
N ALA A 91 -15.50 -11.95 -1.28
CA ALA A 91 -14.18 -11.82 -1.89
C ALA A 91 -13.53 -10.47 -1.55
N ARG A 92 -14.30 -9.38 -1.58
CA ARG A 92 -13.82 -8.04 -1.19
C ARG A 92 -13.41 -7.99 0.28
N ASP A 93 -14.19 -8.57 1.19
CA ASP A 93 -13.90 -8.58 2.63
C ASP A 93 -12.66 -9.44 2.96
N GLN A 94 -12.50 -10.57 2.27
CA GLN A 94 -11.31 -11.41 2.37
C GLN A 94 -10.05 -10.70 1.85
N ALA A 95 -10.12 -10.10 0.66
CA ALA A 95 -9.03 -9.30 0.10
C ALA A 95 -8.68 -8.11 1.01
N ALA A 96 -9.69 -7.44 1.55
CA ALA A 96 -9.52 -6.34 2.50
C ALA A 96 -8.82 -6.77 3.78
N SER A 97 -9.21 -7.91 4.35
CA SER A 97 -8.58 -8.47 5.55
C SER A 97 -7.11 -8.81 5.29
N GLN A 98 -6.81 -9.40 4.13
CA GLN A 98 -5.44 -9.72 3.73
C GLN A 98 -4.59 -8.46 3.53
N ILE A 99 -5.08 -7.48 2.77
CA ILE A 99 -4.40 -6.19 2.54
C ILE A 99 -4.18 -5.48 3.87
N CYS A 100 -5.18 -5.46 4.76
CA CYS A 100 -5.06 -4.83 6.07
C CYS A 100 -3.98 -5.48 6.93
N ALA A 101 -3.88 -6.82 6.93
CA ALA A 101 -2.83 -7.54 7.64
C ALA A 101 -1.44 -7.18 7.09
N GLN A 102 -1.29 -7.17 5.76
CA GLN A 102 -0.03 -6.82 5.11
C GLN A 102 0.40 -5.36 5.36
N LEU A 103 -0.54 -4.41 5.31
CA LEU A 103 -0.29 -3.01 5.66
C LEU A 103 0.16 -2.87 7.12
N SER A 104 -0.46 -3.62 8.04
CA SER A 104 -0.11 -3.58 9.45
C SER A 104 1.28 -4.18 9.72
N GLU A 105 1.63 -5.26 9.02
CA GLU A 105 2.96 -5.88 9.06
C GLU A 105 4.03 -4.92 8.54
N LEU A 106 3.82 -4.36 7.35
CA LEU A 106 4.72 -3.36 6.76
C LEU A 106 4.91 -2.16 7.69
N ARG A 107 3.81 -1.60 8.23
CA ARG A 107 3.87 -0.48 9.20
C ARG A 107 4.67 -0.84 10.45
N SER A 108 4.56 -2.08 10.93
CA SER A 108 5.27 -2.56 12.12
C SER A 108 6.75 -2.80 11.84
N GLY A 109 7.09 -3.17 10.59
CA GLY A 109 8.47 -3.30 10.10
C GLY A 109 9.15 -1.97 9.82
N LEU A 110 8.39 -0.89 9.56
CA LEU A 110 8.98 0.44 9.35
C LEU A 110 9.75 0.89 10.59
N PRO A 111 11.00 1.38 10.42
CA PRO A 111 11.81 1.85 11.54
C PRO A 111 11.00 2.87 12.32
N SER A 112 10.80 2.59 13.62
CA SER A 112 10.31 3.63 14.51
C SER A 112 11.36 4.72 14.52
N ASN A 113 10.93 5.98 14.46
CA ASN A 113 11.78 7.16 14.59
C ASN A 113 12.51 7.14 15.94
N MET A 114 13.49 6.25 16.10
CA MET A 114 14.47 6.30 17.15
C MET A 114 15.39 7.43 16.72
N LEU A 115 15.19 8.57 17.38
CA LEU A 115 16.19 9.63 17.46
C LEU A 115 17.59 9.02 17.57
N PRO A 116 18.62 9.68 16.99
CA PRO A 116 19.99 9.28 17.27
C PRO A 116 20.18 9.30 18.79
N LEU A 117 20.60 8.16 19.35
CA LEU A 117 21.19 8.10 20.69
C LEU A 117 22.48 8.91 20.63
N GLY A 118 22.36 10.22 20.82
CA GLY A 118 23.47 11.10 21.16
C GLY A 118 23.77 10.94 22.64
N GLN A 119 24.81 10.16 22.95
CA GLN A 119 25.65 10.31 24.14
C GLN A 119 27.08 9.97 23.71
#